data_AF-A0A4S1M2L6-F1
#
_entry.id   AF-A0A4S1M2L6-F1
#
_cell.length_a   1.000
_cell.length_b   1.000
_cell.length_c   1.000
_cell.angle_alpha   90.00
_cell.angle_beta   90.00
_cell.angle_gamma   90.00
#
_symmetry.space_group_name_H-M   'P 1'
#
loop_
_entity.id
_entity.type
_entity.pdbx_description
1 polymer ?
#
loop_
_entity_poly.entity_id
_entity_poly.type
_entity_poly.pdbx_seq_one_letter_code
_entity_poly.pdbx_strand_id
1 'polypeptide(L)'
;GHGDAMHVGDLDPSRKGLEVFQVHEDASKPYGLSLRDAGTGEILWGVHAGTDVGRGMAAHIDPCYKGSLVWGIDPPGNDGMSYGLFTSKGKKISDKAP
;
A
#
# COMPACT_ATOMS: atom_id res chain seq x y z
N GLY A 1 -7.30 6.89 -7.44
CA GLY A 1 -7.34 7.80 -8.59
C GLY A 1 -6.18 7.44 -9.48
N HIS A 2 -5.54 8.44 -10.11
CA HIS A 2 -4.16 8.30 -10.57
C HIS A 2 -3.22 8.05 -9.38
N GLY A 3 -2.07 7.44 -9.65
CA GLY A 3 -0.96 7.32 -8.71
C GLY A 3 0.26 6.68 -9.36
N ASP A 4 1.41 6.79 -8.69
CA ASP A 4 2.72 6.58 -9.32
C ASP A 4 3.28 5.16 -9.15
N ALA A 5 2.65 4.31 -8.33
CA ALA A 5 3.05 2.92 -8.17
C ALA A 5 1.85 1.99 -7.93
N MET A 6 1.90 0.81 -8.55
CA MET A 6 0.92 -0.26 -8.38
C MET A 6 1.59 -1.64 -8.38
N HIS A 7 1.05 -2.55 -7.58
CA HIS A 7 1.53 -3.92 -7.44
C HIS A 7 0.32 -4.86 -7.45
N VAL A 8 0.29 -5.77 -8.43
CA VAL A 8 -0.77 -6.77 -8.57
C VAL A 8 -0.17 -8.14 -8.36
N GLY A 9 -0.74 -8.92 -7.45
CA GLY A 9 -0.26 -10.25 -7.13
C GLY A 9 -1.07 -10.90 -6.03
N ASP A 10 -0.65 -12.08 -5.61
CA ASP A 10 -1.20 -12.75 -4.42
C ASP A 10 -0.55 -12.12 -3.18
N LEU A 11 -1.08 -10.96 -2.76
CA LEU A 11 -0.50 -10.16 -1.67
C LEU A 11 -1.01 -10.66 -0.30
N ASP A 12 -2.26 -11.12 -0.24
CA ASP A 12 -2.82 -11.85 0.89
C ASP A 12 -3.16 -13.30 0.47
N PRO A 13 -2.22 -14.26 0.64
CA PRO A 13 -2.43 -15.67 0.26
C PRO A 13 -3.44 -16.40 1.17
N SER A 14 -4.05 -15.71 2.13
CA SER A 14 -5.21 -16.25 2.87
C SER A 14 -6.55 -15.85 2.25
N ARG A 15 -6.55 -14.96 1.26
CA ARG A 15 -7.71 -14.55 0.49
C ARG A 15 -7.65 -15.18 -0.89
N LYS A 16 -8.79 -15.67 -1.40
CA LYS A 16 -8.83 -16.22 -2.76
C LYS A 16 -8.83 -15.07 -3.77
N GLY A 17 -7.96 -15.13 -4.75
CA GLY A 17 -7.86 -14.14 -5.82
C GLY A 17 -6.51 -13.45 -5.78
N LEU A 18 -6.45 -12.29 -6.42
CA LEU A 18 -5.29 -11.40 -6.35
C LEU A 18 -5.73 -10.10 -5.68
N GLU A 19 -4.75 -9.35 -5.20
CA GLU A 19 -4.91 -8.02 -4.67
C GLU A 19 -4.17 -7.01 -5.52
N VAL A 20 -4.62 -5.75 -5.43
CA VAL A 20 -3.88 -4.60 -5.95
C VAL A 20 -3.54 -3.68 -4.79
N PHE A 21 -2.24 -3.55 -4.53
CA PHE A 21 -1.71 -2.46 -3.73
C PHE A 21 -1.36 -1.29 -4.63
N GLN A 22 -1.78 -0.08 -4.27
CA GLN A 22 -1.51 1.12 -5.05
C GLN A 22 -1.45 2.35 -4.15
N VAL A 23 -0.56 3.28 -4.50
CA VAL A 23 -0.48 4.63 -3.92
C VAL A 23 -1.21 5.63 -4.82
N HIS A 24 -1.63 6.78 -4.26
CA HIS A 24 -2.44 7.78 -4.95
C HIS A 24 -1.87 9.19 -4.75
N GLU A 25 -1.95 9.99 -5.80
CA GLU A 25 -1.36 11.34 -5.87
C GLU A 25 -2.30 12.44 -5.35
N ASP A 26 -3.60 12.26 -5.54
CA ASP A 26 -4.59 13.31 -5.30
C ASP A 26 -4.91 13.45 -3.79
N ALA A 27 -4.39 14.53 -3.20
CA ALA A 27 -4.57 14.90 -1.79
C ALA A 27 -6.03 15.01 -1.34
N SER A 28 -6.98 15.21 -2.26
CA SER A 28 -8.42 15.28 -1.94
C SER A 28 -9.08 13.91 -1.82
N LYS A 29 -8.39 12.82 -2.19
CA LYS A 29 -8.95 11.46 -2.18
C LYS A 29 -8.90 10.83 -0.79
N PRO A 30 -9.82 9.87 -0.50
CA PRO A 30 -9.89 9.25 0.81
C PRO A 30 -8.63 8.51 1.25
N TYR A 31 -7.79 8.06 0.32
CA TYR A 31 -6.63 7.21 0.59
C TYR A 31 -5.41 7.68 -0.20
N GLY A 32 -4.28 7.82 0.49
CA GLY A 32 -2.96 7.93 -0.15
C GLY A 32 -2.36 6.57 -0.51
N LEU A 33 -2.77 5.50 0.20
CA LEU A 33 -2.46 4.12 -0.17
C LEU A 33 -3.67 3.22 0.09
N SER A 34 -3.89 2.24 -0.78
CA SER A 34 -5.04 1.34 -0.73
C SER A 34 -4.65 -0.08 -1.11
N LEU A 35 -5.33 -1.05 -0.53
CA LEU A 35 -5.29 -2.44 -0.92
C LEU A 35 -6.71 -2.90 -1.27
N ARG A 36 -6.87 -3.47 -2.46
CA ARG A 36 -8.18 -3.86 -3.00
C ARG A 36 -8.16 -5.25 -3.61
N ASP A 37 -9.32 -5.87 -3.67
CA ASP A 37 -9.55 -7.06 -4.51
C ASP A 37 -9.28 -6.71 -5.99
N ALA A 38 -8.46 -7.50 -6.67
CA ALA A 38 -8.09 -7.23 -8.06
C ALA A 38 -9.18 -7.56 -9.09
N GLY A 39 -10.09 -8.48 -8.77
CA GLY A 39 -11.19 -8.88 -9.64
C GLY A 39 -12.42 -7.97 -9.49
N THR A 40 -12.74 -7.54 -8.27
CA THR A 40 -13.94 -6.74 -7.99
C THR A 40 -13.65 -5.25 -7.83
N GLY A 41 -12.41 -4.89 -7.48
CA GLY A 41 -12.04 -3.52 -7.15
C GLY A 41 -12.49 -3.08 -5.74
N GLU A 42 -13.10 -3.98 -4.96
CA GLU A 42 -13.50 -3.71 -3.58
C GLU A 42 -12.29 -3.30 -2.73
N ILE A 43 -12.37 -2.12 -2.10
CA ILE A 43 -11.34 -1.65 -1.17
C ILE A 43 -11.42 -2.52 0.09
N LEU A 44 -10.38 -3.31 0.34
CA LEU A 44 -10.27 -4.12 1.56
C LEU A 44 -9.85 -3.23 2.73
N TRP A 45 -8.91 -2.31 2.49
CA TRP A 45 -8.55 -1.24 3.41
C TRP A 45 -7.75 -0.14 2.69
N GLY A 46 -7.63 1.01 3.34
CA GLY A 46 -6.79 2.12 2.87
C GLY A 46 -6.41 3.07 4.01
N VAL A 47 -5.39 3.89 3.76
CA VAL A 47 -4.88 4.89 4.72
C VAL A 47 -4.96 6.27 4.08
N HIS A 48 -5.65 7.19 4.75
CA HIS A 48 -5.71 8.59 4.35
C HIS A 48 -4.35 9.26 4.54
N ALA A 49 -3.87 9.98 3.52
CA ALA A 49 -2.63 10.75 3.59
C ALA A 49 -2.88 12.27 3.53
N GLY A 50 -3.86 12.73 2.75
CA GLY A 50 -4.12 14.16 2.55
C GLY A 50 -3.01 14.88 1.77
N THR A 51 -2.16 14.13 1.08
CA THR A 51 -1.03 14.59 0.25
C THR A 51 -0.72 13.51 -0.79
N ASP A 52 0.16 13.83 -1.74
CA ASP A 52 0.72 12.87 -2.69
C ASP A 52 1.59 11.82 -1.98
N VAL A 53 1.28 10.54 -2.19
CA VAL A 53 2.14 9.41 -1.83
C VAL A 53 2.84 8.91 -3.10
N GLY A 54 3.97 9.52 -3.43
CA GLY A 54 4.61 9.33 -4.74
C GLY A 54 5.30 7.98 -4.96
N ARG A 55 5.48 7.14 -3.92
CA ARG A 55 6.05 5.78 -4.06
C ARG A 55 5.35 4.79 -3.14
N GLY A 56 5.28 3.54 -3.60
CA GLY A 56 4.90 2.41 -2.75
C GLY A 56 5.39 1.09 -3.30
N MET A 57 5.35 0.06 -2.46
CA MET A 57 5.79 -1.30 -2.79
C MET A 57 4.93 -2.33 -2.06
N ALA A 58 4.77 -3.50 -2.67
CA ALA A 58 4.22 -4.68 -2.03
C ALA A 58 5.17 -5.87 -2.26
N ALA A 59 5.74 -6.41 -1.17
CA ALA A 59 6.66 -7.53 -1.25
C ALA A 59 6.68 -8.35 0.05
N HIS A 60 6.91 -9.66 -0.08
CA HIS A 60 7.17 -10.53 1.06
C HIS A 60 8.62 -10.37 1.51
N ILE A 61 8.84 -9.46 2.47
CA ILE A 61 10.16 -9.10 3.01
C ILE A 61 10.41 -9.61 4.43
N ASP A 62 9.37 -10.10 5.11
CA ASP A 62 9.45 -10.57 6.49
C ASP A 62 8.80 -11.96 6.60
N PRO A 63 9.59 -13.02 6.91
CA PRO A 63 9.08 -14.39 7.02
C PRO A 63 8.10 -14.59 8.19
N CYS A 64 8.02 -13.66 9.15
CA CYS A 64 7.05 -13.72 10.25
C CYS A 64 5.61 -13.49 9.77
N TYR A 65 5.41 -12.96 8.55
CA TYR A 65 4.10 -12.66 7.99
C TYR A 65 3.86 -13.43 6.71
N LYS A 66 2.85 -14.29 6.70
CA LYS A 66 2.40 -14.94 5.47
C LYS A 66 1.72 -13.90 4.57
N GLY A 67 2.33 -13.61 3.42
CA GLY A 67 1.89 -12.60 2.47
C GLY A 67 2.87 -11.43 2.34
N SER A 68 2.50 -10.45 1.53
CA SER A 68 3.32 -9.26 1.33
C SER A 68 3.14 -8.25 2.46
N LEU A 69 4.22 -7.60 2.84
CA LEU A 69 4.14 -6.29 3.48
C LEU A 69 3.97 -5.22 2.40
N VAL A 70 3.30 -4.13 2.76
CA VAL A 70 3.06 -2.99 1.87
C VAL A 70 3.42 -1.69 2.58
N TRP A 71 3.98 -0.75 1.84
CA TRP A 71 4.36 0.56 2.38
C TRP A 71 4.29 1.66 1.32
N GLY A 72 4.19 2.90 1.78
CA GLY A 72 4.29 4.10 0.97
C GLY A 72 5.37 5.03 1.52
N ILE A 73 6.10 5.71 0.65
CA ILE A 73 7.12 6.71 1.00
C ILE A 73 7.10 7.87 0.01
N ASP A 74 7.72 8.96 0.39
CA ASP A 74 8.09 10.01 -0.57
C ASP A 74 9.20 9.52 -1.52
N PRO A 75 9.20 9.99 -2.79
CA PRO A 75 10.33 9.81 -3.68
C PRO A 75 11.57 10.62 -3.22
N PRO A 76 12.79 10.27 -3.70
CA PRO A 76 13.96 11.10 -3.46
C PRO A 76 13.76 12.55 -3.94
N GLY A 77 14.24 13.53 -3.16
CA GLY A 77 14.08 14.96 -3.47
C GLY A 77 12.81 15.62 -2.91
N ASN A 78 11.97 14.86 -2.20
CA ASN A 78 10.82 15.35 -1.43
C ASN A 78 11.13 15.37 0.08
N ASP A 79 10.09 15.48 0.92
CA ASP A 79 10.17 15.65 2.37
C ASP A 79 10.71 14.41 3.12
N GLY A 80 10.86 13.27 2.43
CA GLY A 80 11.41 12.04 3.00
C GLY A 80 10.47 11.34 3.97
N MET A 81 9.16 11.57 3.82
CA MET A 81 8.14 10.99 4.68
C MET A 81 7.92 9.51 4.41
N SER A 82 7.58 8.80 5.49
CA SER A 82 7.07 7.43 5.44
C SER A 82 5.59 7.44 5.80
N TYR A 83 4.78 6.77 4.98
CA TYR A 83 3.34 6.63 5.20
C TYR A 83 2.99 5.32 5.94
N GLY A 84 4.01 4.61 6.43
CA GLY A 84 3.89 3.42 7.27
C GLY A 84 4.15 2.11 6.54
N LEU A 85 4.46 1.08 7.33
CA LEU A 85 4.63 -0.31 6.89
C LEU A 85 3.49 -1.16 7.46
N PHE A 86 2.82 -1.90 6.59
CA PHE A 86 1.61 -2.66 6.92
C PHE A 86 1.72 -4.09 6.40
N THR A 87 0.99 -5.01 7.02
CA THR A 87 0.68 -6.30 6.38
C THR A 87 -0.36 -6.09 5.26
N SER A 88 -0.48 -7.03 4.32
CA SER A 88 -1.56 -7.04 3.33
C SER A 88 -2.99 -7.02 3.92
N LYS A 89 -3.13 -7.33 5.22
CA LYS A 89 -4.38 -7.27 5.99
C LYS A 89 -4.63 -5.92 6.68
N GLY A 90 -3.80 -4.91 6.43
CA GLY A 90 -3.97 -3.56 6.96
C GLY A 90 -3.48 -3.38 8.40
N LYS A 91 -2.82 -4.37 8.99
CA LYS A 91 -2.20 -4.21 10.32
C LYS A 91 -0.90 -3.41 10.16
N LYS A 92 -0.84 -2.22 10.78
CA LYS A 92 0.38 -1.43 10.85
C LYS A 92 1.44 -2.12 11.70
N ILE A 93 2.64 -2.27 11.15
CA ILE A 93 3.82 -2.84 11.82
C ILE A 93 4.71 -1.71 12.34
N SER A 94 4.88 -0.65 11.56
CA SER A 94 5.75 0.49 11.87
C SER A 94 5.26 1.77 11.20
N ASP A 95 5.62 2.92 11.76
CA ASP A 95 5.48 4.22 11.09
C ASP A 95 6.52 4.43 9.99
N LYS A 96 7.63 3.68 10.04
CA LYS A 96 8.72 3.75 9.07
C LYS A 96 8.64 2.59 8.08
N ALA A 97 8.84 2.91 6.79
CA ALA A 97 9.19 1.93 5.77
C ALA A 97 10.51 1.21 6.12
N PRO A 98 10.76 0.03 5.53
CA PRO A 98 11.95 -0.79 5.81
C PRO A 98 13.28 -0.08 5.53
#